data_AF-A0A5C6AEN8-F1
#
_entry.id   AF-A0A5C6AEN8-F1
#
_cell.length_a   1.000
_cell.length_b   1.000
_cell.length_c   1.000
_cell.angle_alpha   90.00
_cell.angle_beta   90.00
_cell.angle_gamma   90.00
#
_symmetry.space_group_name_H-M   'P 1'
#
loop_
_entity.id
_entity.type
_entity.pdbx_description
1 polymer ?
#
loop_
_entity_poly.entity_id
_entity_poly.type
_entity_poly.pdbx_seq_one_letter_code
_entity_poly.pdbx_strand_id
1 'polypeptide(L)'
;MKYLLPAAALASLLAAGPAAIAQPAGSLLSIWNLGGDGSGAGDWNTASNWNPASVPDVINEDSAVINGGGVATVAGVSPTAGGLVLGQNAGESGTLRVTGGSIVFAEDVNFPADGSLRVGQGGTGTLEVTGGSLTALSLSSAGEAGSLINLSGTATVNAGSASLARTTRVTGPDVQFATTNSLSLTGTHNLIADITGPSHSTIDVGATATLGGALSVEFNGYMPSISDTWNLFSASTVSGAFSAINVAGATFGAGQALNVRSVPSGGDTLVQLFLEQQLVLQVDRATGVVSITNPGSTGVVLDGYSVRSPNGSLSQGGWNPLASQIGSGWTEANPSASALNEIINGSNATTIGGGVSFNLGGVYNPAAPTEFGAPSEDLTFQYTAPGSGNITATVSYTGAGVINDLVLYVDPSTGQATLRNASPFNVAIEAYTITSESSALDTAAWTSLDDAGVEGGAWVEANPSAARVSELMDSGITELGVHRSFDLGGLVNGGAEDLVFQYLLAGEAAARTGVVVYEAAPAQVLLPGDYNDDGTVNAADYTVWRDALGTATTLPGDTSPGGVAAVDYTVWASNYGATAALSVAVPEPGALAGILAGLLLASGRRRSRA
;
A
#
# COMPACT_ATOMS: atom_id res chain seq x y z
N MET A 1 38.69 -15.23 -17.97
CA MET A 1 39.37 -13.93 -17.79
C MET A 1 38.90 -13.00 -18.90
N LYS A 2 38.34 -11.83 -18.52
CA LYS A 2 37.86 -10.71 -19.35
C LYS A 2 36.53 -10.89 -20.10
N TYR A 3 35.46 -10.48 -19.43
CA TYR A 3 34.24 -9.95 -20.05
C TYR A 3 34.55 -8.59 -20.72
N LEU A 4 34.12 -8.43 -21.97
CA LEU A 4 34.01 -7.15 -22.67
C LEU A 4 32.52 -6.86 -22.83
N LEU A 5 32.01 -5.91 -22.06
CA LEU A 5 30.71 -5.27 -22.31
C LEU A 5 30.92 -4.13 -23.33
N PRO A 6 29.98 -3.92 -24.28
CA PRO A 6 30.15 -2.97 -25.37
C PRO A 6 29.92 -1.52 -24.90
N ALA A 7 30.73 -0.61 -25.44
CA ALA A 7 30.82 0.81 -25.13
C ALA A 7 29.57 1.68 -25.47
N ALA A 8 28.39 1.07 -25.63
CA ALA A 8 27.15 1.79 -25.94
C ALA A 8 26.39 2.27 -24.69
N ALA A 9 26.72 1.77 -23.49
CA ALA A 9 26.11 2.23 -22.23
C ALA A 9 26.79 3.46 -21.62
N LEU A 10 27.94 3.91 -22.16
CA LEU A 10 28.69 5.04 -21.60
C LEU A 10 28.30 6.41 -22.18
N ALA A 11 27.48 6.45 -23.24
CA ALA A 11 27.10 7.69 -23.92
C ALA A 11 25.72 8.25 -23.49
N SER A 12 24.96 7.53 -22.67
CA SER A 12 23.64 7.96 -22.19
C SER A 12 23.64 8.45 -20.73
N LEU A 13 24.80 8.40 -20.06
CA LEU A 13 24.97 8.86 -18.67
C LEU A 13 25.71 10.22 -18.59
N LEU A 14 25.80 10.94 -19.71
CA LEU A 14 26.53 12.20 -19.82
C LEU A 14 25.66 13.38 -20.29
N ALA A 15 24.33 13.32 -20.07
CA ALA A 15 23.40 14.38 -20.44
C ALA A 15 22.49 14.87 -19.29
N ALA A 16 22.79 14.50 -18.05
CA ALA A 16 22.20 15.09 -16.85
C ALA A 16 23.32 15.39 -15.85
N GLY A 17 24.25 16.25 -16.24
CA GLY A 17 25.11 16.88 -15.26
C GLY A 17 24.21 17.75 -14.37
N PRO A 18 24.13 17.55 -13.04
CA PRO A 18 23.72 18.65 -12.19
C PRO A 18 24.63 19.82 -12.56
N ALA A 19 24.08 21.02 -12.68
CA ALA A 19 24.91 22.20 -12.73
C ALA A 19 25.79 22.16 -11.47
N ALA A 20 27.04 21.71 -11.61
CA ALA A 20 28.07 22.02 -10.67
C ALA A 20 28.15 23.53 -10.72
N ILE A 21 27.41 24.20 -9.83
CA ILE A 21 27.61 25.62 -9.59
C ILE A 21 29.04 25.69 -9.08
N ALA A 22 29.96 26.00 -9.99
CA ALA A 22 31.36 26.22 -9.68
C ALA A 22 31.40 27.26 -8.58
N GLN A 23 32.11 26.95 -7.49
CA GLN A 23 32.40 27.98 -6.48
C GLN A 23 33.12 29.14 -7.17
N PRO A 24 32.65 30.39 -7.01
CA PRO A 24 33.37 31.52 -7.55
C PRO A 24 34.70 31.65 -6.81
N ALA A 25 35.78 31.85 -7.56
CA ALA A 25 37.09 32.12 -6.99
C ALA A 25 37.06 33.43 -6.19
N GLY A 26 37.26 33.37 -4.86
CA GLY A 26 37.57 34.57 -4.06
C GLY A 26 36.83 34.77 -2.73
N SER A 27 35.89 33.91 -2.29
CA SER A 27 35.39 34.01 -0.91
C SER A 27 36.38 33.43 0.10
N LEU A 28 36.52 34.07 1.26
CA LEU A 28 37.03 33.39 2.44
C LEU A 28 35.97 32.38 2.88
N LEU A 29 36.35 31.11 2.93
CA LEU A 29 35.49 30.05 3.42
C LEU A 29 35.75 29.89 4.90
N SER A 30 34.70 30.09 5.70
CA SER A 30 34.69 29.70 7.10
C SER A 30 34.18 28.26 7.19
N ILE A 31 35.13 27.32 7.32
CA ILE A 31 34.87 25.88 7.31
C ILE A 31 34.66 25.40 8.74
N TRP A 32 33.59 24.65 8.98
CA TRP A 32 33.38 24.01 10.26
C TRP A 32 34.51 23.01 10.55
N ASN A 33 35.18 23.18 11.69
CA ASN A 33 36.41 22.47 12.02
C ASN A 33 36.40 21.91 13.46
N LEU A 34 35.24 21.90 14.12
CA LEU A 34 35.13 21.25 15.42
C LEU A 34 35.44 19.75 15.29
N GLY A 35 36.26 19.21 16.18
CA GLY A 35 36.79 17.83 16.07
C GLY A 35 38.09 17.73 15.25
N GLY A 36 38.54 18.81 14.61
CA GLY A 36 39.77 18.87 13.81
C GLY A 36 39.62 18.33 12.38
N ASP A 37 38.55 17.58 12.11
CA ASP A 37 38.14 17.10 10.79
C ASP A 37 36.74 17.61 10.39
N GLY A 38 36.12 18.47 11.22
CA GLY A 38 34.79 19.01 11.00
C GLY A 38 33.65 18.08 11.45
N SER A 39 33.91 16.92 12.06
CA SER A 39 32.86 15.98 12.50
C SER A 39 32.14 16.38 13.79
N GLY A 40 32.65 17.36 14.52
CA GLY A 40 32.15 17.73 15.83
C GLY A 40 30.81 18.46 15.82
N ALA A 41 30.09 18.37 16.95
CA ALA A 41 28.84 19.08 17.21
C ALA A 41 29.04 20.23 18.22
N GLY A 42 28.59 21.44 17.89
CA GLY A 42 28.83 22.62 18.74
C GLY A 42 28.04 23.86 18.35
N ASP A 43 28.25 24.95 19.09
CA ASP A 43 27.60 26.24 18.87
C ASP A 43 28.18 26.96 17.65
N TRP A 44 27.30 27.44 16.76
CA TRP A 44 27.63 28.28 15.59
C TRP A 44 28.43 29.51 16.00
N ASN A 45 28.08 30.13 17.12
CA ASN A 45 28.65 31.41 17.57
C ASN A 45 30.01 31.27 18.27
N THR A 46 30.57 30.07 18.36
CA THR A 46 31.89 29.84 18.94
C THR A 46 32.96 29.91 17.84
N ALA A 47 33.75 30.98 17.82
CA ALA A 47 34.76 31.24 16.80
C ALA A 47 35.78 30.09 16.62
N SER A 48 36.16 29.39 17.70
CA SER A 48 37.10 28.26 17.62
C SER A 48 36.54 27.01 16.93
N ASN A 49 35.23 26.97 16.64
CA ASN A 49 34.61 25.87 15.91
C ASN A 49 34.79 26.02 14.38
N TRP A 50 35.27 27.17 13.92
CA TRP A 50 35.48 27.50 12.51
C TRP A 50 36.97 27.56 12.16
N ASN A 51 37.27 27.38 10.87
CA ASN A 51 38.57 27.61 10.28
C ASN A 51 38.43 28.55 9.06
N PRO A 52 39.03 29.75 9.08
CA PRO A 52 39.78 30.34 10.20
C PRO A 52 38.90 30.53 11.45
N ALA A 53 39.52 30.70 12.63
CA ALA A 53 38.84 30.74 13.94
C ALA A 53 38.04 32.05 14.16
N SER A 54 37.06 32.28 13.29
CA SER A 54 36.14 33.41 13.24
C SER A 54 34.73 32.89 12.97
N VAL A 55 33.74 33.48 13.63
CA VAL A 55 32.33 33.16 13.33
C VAL A 55 32.01 33.74 11.94
N PRO A 56 31.35 32.98 11.04
CA PRO A 56 30.96 33.48 9.73
C PRO A 56 30.19 34.78 9.85
N ASP A 57 30.69 35.81 9.17
CA ASP A 57 30.12 37.15 9.14
C ASP A 57 30.27 37.73 7.73
N VAL A 58 29.19 38.29 7.20
CA VAL A 58 29.12 38.93 5.88
C VAL A 58 30.08 40.11 5.79
N ILE A 59 30.35 40.80 6.91
CA ILE A 59 31.30 41.92 6.98
C ILE A 59 32.74 41.44 6.70
N ASN A 60 33.03 40.17 6.97
CA ASN A 60 34.32 39.54 6.70
C ASN A 60 34.30 38.67 5.43
N GLU A 61 33.27 38.81 4.59
CA GLU A 61 33.16 38.12 3.30
C GLU A 61 32.96 36.59 3.41
N ASP A 62 32.58 36.11 4.60
CA ASP A 62 32.60 34.68 4.91
C ASP A 62 31.34 33.95 4.43
N SER A 63 31.55 32.88 3.68
CA SER A 63 30.54 31.84 3.45
C SER A 63 30.84 30.62 4.33
N ALA A 64 29.83 30.15 5.04
CA ALA A 64 29.96 29.01 5.92
C ALA A 64 29.88 27.69 5.14
N VAL A 65 30.73 26.73 5.49
CA VAL A 65 30.66 25.36 4.96
C VAL A 65 30.70 24.37 6.12
N ILE A 66 29.72 23.47 6.18
CA ILE A 66 29.65 22.39 7.15
C ILE A 66 29.69 21.06 6.40
N ASN A 67 30.75 20.28 6.65
CA ASN A 67 31.02 18.96 6.06
C ASN A 67 31.48 17.99 7.17
N GLY A 68 31.94 16.79 6.79
CA GLY A 68 32.58 15.84 7.72
C GLY A 68 31.66 15.20 8.76
N GLY A 69 30.34 15.36 8.64
CA GLY A 69 29.36 14.96 9.66
C GLY A 69 29.14 16.02 10.74
N GLY A 70 29.71 17.21 10.58
CA GLY A 70 29.62 18.30 11.55
C GLY A 70 28.20 18.79 11.80
N VAL A 71 27.97 19.25 13.04
CA VAL A 71 26.68 19.83 13.46
C VAL A 71 26.92 21.19 14.10
N ALA A 72 26.53 22.26 13.43
CA ALA A 72 26.49 23.59 14.03
C ALA A 72 25.09 23.88 14.60
N THR A 73 25.03 24.40 15.82
CA THR A 73 23.76 24.73 16.50
C THR A 73 23.66 26.24 16.75
N VAL A 74 22.54 26.83 16.35
CA VAL A 74 22.15 28.20 16.63
C VAL A 74 21.05 28.17 17.69
N ALA A 75 21.35 28.71 18.87
CA ALA A 75 20.38 28.88 19.96
C ALA A 75 20.17 30.36 20.36
N GLY A 76 21.05 31.25 19.90
CA GLY A 76 21.01 32.70 20.15
C GLY A 76 21.05 33.50 18.84
N VAL A 77 21.26 34.81 18.93
CA VAL A 77 21.43 35.66 17.74
C VAL A 77 22.83 35.43 17.17
N SER A 78 22.91 35.06 15.90
CA SER A 78 24.16 34.91 15.15
C SER A 78 24.43 36.14 14.27
N PRO A 79 25.70 36.47 13.99
CA PRO A 79 26.04 37.43 12.95
C PRO A 79 25.41 37.03 11.60
N THR A 80 25.15 38.01 10.74
CA THR A 80 24.71 37.76 9.37
C THR A 80 25.86 37.12 8.61
N ALA A 81 25.67 35.97 7.97
CA ALA A 81 26.70 35.31 7.16
C ALA A 81 26.46 35.56 5.66
N GLY A 82 27.50 35.41 4.83
CA GLY A 82 27.40 35.58 3.39
C GLY A 82 26.69 34.43 2.65
N GLY A 83 26.52 33.29 3.32
CA GLY A 83 25.87 32.09 2.78
C GLY A 83 26.21 30.84 3.61
N LEU A 84 25.55 29.72 3.31
CA LEU A 84 25.81 28.43 3.94
C LEU A 84 25.69 27.27 2.96
N VAL A 85 26.66 26.36 3.00
CA VAL A 85 26.64 25.06 2.32
C VAL A 85 26.71 23.94 3.34
N LEU A 86 25.76 23.00 3.25
CA LEU A 86 25.70 21.77 4.03
C LEU A 86 25.96 20.57 3.11
N GLY A 87 26.98 19.75 3.39
CA GLY A 87 27.29 18.60 2.54
C GLY A 87 27.73 19.02 1.13
N GLN A 88 28.85 19.74 1.06
CA GLN A 88 29.37 20.31 -0.18
C GLN A 88 29.82 19.24 -1.17
N ASN A 89 30.59 18.24 -0.72
CA ASN A 89 31.18 17.21 -1.58
C ASN A 89 30.46 15.86 -1.44
N ALA A 90 30.52 15.04 -2.49
CA ALA A 90 29.93 13.70 -2.47
C ALA A 90 30.53 12.83 -1.35
N GLY A 91 29.68 12.09 -0.65
CA GLY A 91 30.04 11.29 0.54
C GLY A 91 30.28 12.09 1.82
N GLU A 92 30.27 13.43 1.78
CA GLU A 92 30.31 14.26 2.99
C GLU A 92 28.91 14.63 3.45
N SER A 93 28.77 14.87 4.76
CA SER A 93 27.53 15.37 5.34
C SER A 93 27.75 16.58 6.24
N GLY A 94 26.72 17.39 6.43
CA GLY A 94 26.78 18.53 7.34
C GLY A 94 25.41 18.99 7.77
N THR A 95 25.32 19.47 9.01
CA THR A 95 24.06 19.80 9.65
C THR A 95 24.07 21.20 10.26
N LEU A 96 23.02 21.97 9.98
CA LEU A 96 22.65 23.15 10.76
C LEU A 96 21.42 22.84 11.61
N ARG A 97 21.51 23.08 12.91
CA ARG A 97 20.38 23.06 13.86
C ARG A 97 20.06 24.47 14.32
N VAL A 98 18.83 24.92 14.15
CA VAL A 98 18.33 26.16 14.74
C VAL A 98 17.25 25.80 15.76
N THR A 99 17.59 25.94 17.03
CA THR A 99 16.71 25.60 18.15
C THR A 99 16.08 26.83 18.80
N GLY A 100 16.58 28.02 18.47
CA GLY A 100 16.17 29.32 18.98
C GLY A 100 17.03 30.44 18.37
N GLY A 101 16.79 31.68 18.79
CA GLY A 101 17.58 32.82 18.30
C GLY A 101 17.31 33.17 16.83
N SER A 102 18.32 33.70 16.12
CA SER A 102 18.19 34.13 14.73
C SER A 102 19.49 34.01 13.94
N ILE A 103 19.41 33.55 12.70
CA ILE A 103 20.51 33.55 11.73
C ILE A 103 20.04 34.10 10.38
N VAL A 104 20.88 34.90 9.73
CA VAL A 104 20.56 35.56 8.45
C VAL A 104 21.69 35.32 7.45
N PHE A 105 21.32 34.96 6.23
CA PHE A 105 22.21 34.86 5.08
C PHE A 105 21.86 35.95 4.07
N ALA A 106 22.83 36.82 3.76
CA ALA A 106 22.63 37.98 2.89
C ALA A 106 23.75 38.10 1.86
N GLU A 107 23.44 38.82 0.78
CA GLU A 107 24.41 39.19 -0.25
C GLU A 107 25.40 40.24 0.27
N ASP A 108 26.63 40.15 -0.20
CA ASP A 108 27.54 41.30 -0.25
C ASP A 108 27.82 41.61 -1.72
N VAL A 109 27.46 42.81 -2.16
CA VAL A 109 27.60 43.29 -3.55
C VAL A 109 29.05 43.32 -4.05
N ASN A 110 30.03 43.19 -3.15
CA ASN A 110 31.46 43.20 -3.48
C ASN A 110 32.06 41.79 -3.59
N PHE A 111 31.32 40.71 -3.24
CA PHE A 111 31.84 39.34 -3.11
C PHE A 111 30.89 38.26 -3.66
N PRO A 112 31.36 37.01 -3.88
CA PRO A 112 30.52 35.91 -4.34
C PRO A 112 29.59 35.29 -3.28
N ALA A 113 29.47 35.91 -2.12
CA ALA A 113 28.42 35.63 -1.14
C ALA A 113 27.06 36.01 -1.74
N ASP A 114 26.24 35.02 -2.03
CA ASP A 114 24.93 35.17 -2.68
C ASP A 114 23.76 35.10 -1.68
N GLY A 115 24.06 35.09 -0.38
CA GLY A 115 23.09 34.88 0.69
C GLY A 115 22.33 33.56 0.57
N SER A 116 22.89 32.57 -0.16
CA SER A 116 22.24 31.29 -0.37
C SER A 116 22.42 30.34 0.80
N LEU A 117 21.39 29.55 1.04
CA LEU A 117 21.41 28.37 1.89
C LEU A 117 21.27 27.13 1.00
N ARG A 118 22.29 26.27 0.99
CA ARG A 118 22.36 25.08 0.13
C ARG A 118 22.41 23.83 1.00
N VAL A 119 21.30 23.10 1.01
CA VAL A 119 21.09 21.86 1.79
C VAL A 119 21.39 20.66 0.90
N GLY A 120 22.64 20.21 0.93
CA GLY A 120 23.15 19.19 0.02
C GLY A 120 23.50 19.82 -1.33
N GLN A 121 24.80 19.87 -1.65
CA GLN A 121 25.29 20.28 -2.97
C GLN A 121 25.79 19.07 -3.74
N GLY A 122 26.84 18.44 -3.23
CA GLY A 122 27.37 17.15 -3.71
C GLY A 122 27.05 15.99 -2.78
N GLY A 123 26.98 16.23 -1.47
CA GLY A 123 26.76 15.23 -0.42
C GLY A 123 25.39 15.33 0.26
N THR A 124 25.32 14.90 1.51
CA THR A 124 24.09 14.89 2.32
C THR A 124 24.02 16.11 3.24
N GLY A 125 23.13 17.06 2.97
CA GLY A 125 22.93 18.23 3.84
C GLY A 125 21.69 18.09 4.72
N THR A 126 21.77 18.49 5.99
CA THR A 126 20.62 18.46 6.90
C THR A 126 20.37 19.82 7.54
N LEU A 127 19.21 20.41 7.28
CA LEU A 127 18.73 21.60 7.97
C LEU A 127 17.63 21.19 8.95
N GLU A 128 17.85 21.40 10.24
CA GLU A 128 16.86 21.20 11.29
C GLU A 128 16.51 22.55 11.93
N VAL A 129 15.24 22.94 11.88
CA VAL A 129 14.73 24.15 12.55
C VAL A 129 13.58 23.72 13.43
N THR A 130 13.74 23.85 14.75
CA THR A 130 12.70 23.50 15.74
C THR A 130 12.15 24.74 16.46
N GLY A 131 12.80 25.88 16.28
CA GLY A 131 12.45 27.18 16.85
C GLY A 131 13.41 28.26 16.34
N GLY A 132 13.17 29.52 16.70
CA GLY A 132 13.99 30.65 16.22
C GLY A 132 13.73 31.01 14.75
N SER A 133 14.53 31.92 14.20
CA SER A 133 14.39 32.41 12.82
C SER A 133 15.62 32.16 11.96
N LEU A 134 15.38 31.74 10.73
CA LEU A 134 16.37 31.64 9.66
C LEU A 134 15.89 32.46 8.46
N THR A 135 16.74 33.34 7.94
CA THR A 135 16.45 34.09 6.72
C THR A 135 17.56 33.90 5.71
N ALA A 136 17.24 33.63 4.44
CA ALA A 136 18.20 33.53 3.34
C ALA A 136 17.69 34.25 2.09
N LEU A 137 18.58 34.64 1.18
CA LEU A 137 18.15 35.17 -0.13
C LEU A 137 17.67 34.07 -1.06
N SER A 138 18.31 32.90 -1.00
CA SER A 138 17.82 31.70 -1.68
C SER A 138 17.99 30.46 -0.81
N LEU A 139 17.08 29.50 -0.96
CA LEU A 139 17.13 28.20 -0.32
C LEU A 139 17.11 27.10 -1.38
N SER A 140 18.06 26.17 -1.33
CA SER A 140 18.05 25.01 -2.21
C SER A 140 18.27 23.72 -1.46
N SER A 141 17.66 22.62 -1.94
CA SER A 141 18.00 21.27 -1.50
C SER A 141 18.35 20.37 -2.68
N ALA A 142 19.51 19.74 -2.63
CA ALA A 142 20.04 18.86 -3.68
C ALA A 142 21.03 17.83 -3.11
N GLY A 143 22.05 17.42 -3.87
CA GLY A 143 23.07 16.47 -3.41
C GLY A 143 22.61 15.02 -3.38
N GLU A 144 22.82 14.33 -2.27
CA GLU A 144 22.46 12.91 -2.09
C GLU A 144 21.01 12.73 -1.62
N ALA A 145 20.48 11.50 -1.72
CA ALA A 145 19.07 11.23 -1.42
C ALA A 145 18.71 11.48 0.05
N GLY A 146 19.70 11.42 0.95
CA GLY A 146 19.53 11.67 2.39
C GLY A 146 19.42 13.14 2.78
N SER A 147 19.61 14.10 1.87
CA SER A 147 19.51 15.53 2.21
C SER A 147 18.09 15.89 2.68
N LEU A 148 18.00 16.63 3.77
CA LEU A 148 16.77 16.85 4.51
C LEU A 148 16.65 18.29 4.99
N ILE A 149 15.47 18.89 4.78
CA ILE A 149 15.00 20.06 5.52
C ILE A 149 13.91 19.59 6.48
N ASN A 150 14.10 19.75 7.78
CA ASN A 150 13.18 19.31 8.82
C ASN A 150 12.74 20.51 9.66
N LEU A 151 11.46 20.87 9.56
CA LEU A 151 10.87 22.02 10.23
C LEU A 151 9.81 21.54 11.23
N SER A 152 9.93 21.95 12.49
CA SER A 152 8.96 21.60 13.54
C SER A 152 8.89 22.69 14.62
N GLY A 153 7.99 22.52 15.60
CA GLY A 153 7.83 23.47 16.69
C GLY A 153 7.45 24.86 16.17
N THR A 154 8.14 25.89 16.65
CA THR A 154 7.89 27.30 16.29
C THR A 154 8.91 27.83 15.27
N ALA A 155 9.43 26.95 14.41
CA ALA A 155 10.40 27.31 13.39
C ALA A 155 9.91 28.44 12.48
N THR A 156 10.74 29.46 12.27
CA THR A 156 10.51 30.51 11.26
C THR A 156 11.61 30.44 10.20
N VAL A 157 11.25 30.14 8.95
CA VAL A 157 12.16 30.10 7.80
C VAL A 157 11.66 31.05 6.72
N ASN A 158 12.50 32.02 6.33
CA ASN A 158 12.23 32.95 5.24
C ASN A 158 13.28 32.80 4.14
N ALA A 159 12.86 32.69 2.89
CA ALA A 159 13.77 32.74 1.75
C ALA A 159 13.29 33.75 0.69
N GLY A 160 14.20 34.39 -0.04
CA GLY A 160 13.80 35.17 -1.22
C GLY A 160 13.15 34.29 -2.28
N SER A 161 13.81 33.19 -2.66
CA SER A 161 13.25 32.11 -3.49
C SER A 161 13.75 30.75 -3.02
N ALA A 162 13.03 29.67 -3.33
CA ALA A 162 13.44 28.31 -2.98
C ALA A 162 13.31 27.30 -4.14
N SER A 163 14.30 26.42 -4.28
CA SER A 163 14.29 25.30 -5.25
C SER A 163 14.69 23.99 -4.56
N LEU A 164 13.72 23.11 -4.35
CA LEU A 164 13.86 21.95 -3.48
C LEU A 164 13.75 20.66 -4.28
N ALA A 165 14.77 19.79 -4.19
CA ALA A 165 14.82 18.53 -4.92
C ALA A 165 14.87 17.28 -4.04
N ARG A 166 14.92 17.46 -2.71
CA ARG A 166 15.07 16.37 -1.74
C ARG A 166 13.92 16.39 -0.74
N THR A 167 14.13 15.85 0.45
CA THR A 167 13.05 15.76 1.43
C THR A 167 12.88 17.08 2.17
N THR A 168 11.64 17.53 2.28
CA THR A 168 11.26 18.62 3.18
C THR A 168 10.15 18.09 4.09
N ARG A 169 10.40 18.05 5.40
CA ARG A 169 9.39 17.71 6.41
C ARG A 169 8.91 18.98 7.09
N VAL A 170 7.60 19.12 7.17
CA VAL A 170 6.93 20.16 7.96
C VAL A 170 6.05 19.47 8.97
N THR A 171 6.36 19.62 10.25
CA THR A 171 5.53 19.16 11.37
C THR A 171 4.69 20.33 11.86
N GLY A 172 3.39 20.29 11.58
CA GLY A 172 2.46 21.37 11.90
C GLY A 172 2.01 21.40 13.38
N PRO A 173 1.24 22.43 13.78
CA PRO A 173 0.73 23.52 12.93
C PRO A 173 1.51 24.84 13.04
N ASP A 174 2.58 24.92 13.86
CA ASP A 174 3.18 26.21 14.27
C ASP A 174 4.44 26.63 13.49
N VAL A 175 4.84 25.85 12.46
CA VAL A 175 5.93 26.23 11.56
C VAL A 175 5.50 27.39 10.65
N GLN A 176 6.39 28.37 10.49
CA GLN A 176 6.28 29.45 9.53
C GLN A 176 7.36 29.29 8.47
N PHE A 177 6.99 28.87 7.26
CA PHE A 177 7.90 28.81 6.14
C PHE A 177 7.39 29.70 5.01
N ALA A 178 8.11 30.78 4.72
CA ALA A 178 7.74 31.75 3.70
C ALA A 178 8.84 31.92 2.63
N THR A 179 8.40 32.15 1.41
CA THR A 179 9.25 32.65 0.31
C THR A 179 8.70 33.95 -0.25
N THR A 180 9.56 34.93 -0.51
CA THR A 180 9.11 36.23 -1.04
C THR A 180 8.67 36.16 -2.49
N ASN A 181 9.38 35.39 -3.32
CA ASN A 181 9.13 35.32 -4.76
C ASN A 181 8.56 33.96 -5.17
N SER A 182 9.40 32.92 -5.20
CA SER A 182 8.99 31.62 -5.74
C SER A 182 9.46 30.45 -4.90
N LEU A 183 8.70 29.37 -5.00
CA LEU A 183 9.05 28.04 -4.52
C LEU A 183 8.88 27.04 -5.66
N SER A 184 9.90 26.24 -5.92
CA SER A 184 9.84 25.15 -6.89
C SER A 184 10.19 23.83 -6.21
N LEU A 185 9.24 22.89 -6.24
CA LEU A 185 9.46 21.49 -5.88
C LEU A 185 9.77 20.74 -7.19
N THR A 186 10.96 20.14 -7.28
CA THR A 186 11.35 19.41 -8.49
C THR A 186 10.72 18.01 -8.54
N GLY A 187 10.83 17.32 -9.67
CA GLY A 187 10.28 15.97 -9.83
C GLY A 187 10.85 14.90 -8.88
N THR A 188 11.99 15.15 -8.24
CA THR A 188 12.59 14.24 -7.24
C THR A 188 12.28 14.64 -5.79
N HIS A 189 11.55 15.73 -5.59
CA HIS A 189 11.20 16.22 -4.24
C HIS A 189 10.24 15.26 -3.54
N ASN A 190 10.33 15.21 -2.22
CA ASN A 190 9.31 14.61 -1.37
C ASN A 190 8.95 15.58 -0.25
N LEU A 191 7.72 16.10 -0.27
CA LEU A 191 7.17 16.87 0.83
C LEU A 191 6.55 15.91 1.85
N ILE A 192 7.05 15.92 3.07
CA ILE A 192 6.41 15.23 4.18
C ILE A 192 5.56 16.25 4.96
N ALA A 193 4.25 16.10 4.86
CA ALA A 193 3.29 16.81 5.72
C ALA A 193 3.00 15.94 6.95
N ASP A 194 3.63 16.29 8.08
CA ASP A 194 3.43 15.63 9.37
C ASP A 194 2.32 16.34 10.15
N ILE A 195 1.15 15.71 10.14
CA ILE A 195 -0.11 16.27 10.63
C ILE A 195 -0.36 15.78 12.06
N THR A 196 -0.48 16.76 12.96
CA THR A 196 -0.64 16.54 14.40
C THR A 196 -2.01 17.00 14.92
N GLY A 197 -2.88 17.54 14.05
CA GLY A 197 -4.13 18.17 14.43
C GLY A 197 -5.06 18.49 13.24
N PRO A 198 -6.20 19.15 13.49
CA PRO A 198 -7.17 19.53 12.45
C PRO A 198 -6.70 20.68 11.54
N SER A 199 -5.53 21.28 11.83
CA SER A 199 -4.87 22.28 11.00
C SER A 199 -3.40 21.90 10.80
N HIS A 200 -2.78 22.47 9.76
CA HIS A 200 -1.37 22.25 9.42
C HIS A 200 -0.70 23.58 9.07
N SER A 201 0.62 23.63 9.16
CA SER A 201 1.42 24.78 8.75
C SER A 201 1.34 24.97 7.24
N THR A 202 1.05 26.19 6.81
CA THR A 202 1.03 26.56 5.39
C THR A 202 2.41 27.08 4.99
N ILE A 203 2.89 26.67 3.82
CA ILE A 203 4.07 27.27 3.18
C ILE A 203 3.60 28.47 2.36
N ASP A 204 3.99 29.67 2.76
CA ASP A 204 3.56 30.92 2.14
C ASP A 204 4.53 31.33 1.02
N VAL A 205 4.01 31.58 -0.19
CA VAL A 205 4.82 31.87 -1.38
C VAL A 205 4.31 33.15 -2.03
N GLY A 206 5.09 34.23 -1.94
CA GLY A 206 4.65 35.56 -2.32
C GLY A 206 4.34 35.77 -3.80
N ALA A 207 4.77 34.89 -4.71
CA ALA A 207 4.34 34.93 -6.11
C ALA A 207 3.98 33.55 -6.69
N THR A 208 4.95 32.66 -6.95
CA THR A 208 4.69 31.40 -7.69
C THR A 208 5.16 30.16 -6.95
N ALA A 209 4.22 29.26 -6.66
CA ALA A 209 4.50 27.89 -6.21
C ALA A 209 4.42 26.93 -7.40
N THR A 210 5.50 26.21 -7.69
CA THR A 210 5.56 25.14 -8.69
C THR A 210 5.65 23.80 -7.98
N LEU A 211 4.60 22.99 -8.07
CA LEU A 211 4.50 21.68 -7.43
C LEU A 211 5.07 20.58 -8.34
N GLY A 212 5.79 19.66 -7.74
CA GLY A 212 6.38 18.48 -8.37
C GLY A 212 6.77 17.46 -7.31
N GLY A 213 7.23 16.28 -7.73
CA GLY A 213 7.61 15.22 -6.80
C GLY A 213 6.41 14.63 -6.05
N ALA A 214 6.67 13.93 -4.94
CA ALA A 214 5.63 13.27 -4.15
C ALA A 214 5.23 14.09 -2.92
N LEU A 215 3.97 13.92 -2.50
CA LEU A 215 3.48 14.32 -1.19
C LEU A 215 3.40 13.06 -0.32
N SER A 216 4.13 13.01 0.79
CA SER A 216 3.98 11.99 1.82
C SER A 216 3.23 12.60 3.01
N VAL A 217 2.17 11.94 3.45
CA VAL A 217 1.33 12.39 4.55
C VAL A 217 1.50 11.43 5.71
N GLU A 218 1.82 11.98 6.87
CA GLU A 218 1.93 11.25 8.13
C GLU A 218 0.94 11.84 9.12
N PHE A 219 0.30 10.97 9.91
CA PHE A 219 -0.58 11.39 11.00
C PHE A 219 0.02 10.95 12.32
N ASN A 220 0.52 11.90 13.10
CA ASN A 220 1.19 11.61 14.37
C ASN A 220 0.29 11.99 15.54
N GLY A 221 -0.35 10.99 16.15
CA GLY A 221 -1.27 11.18 17.27
C GLY A 221 -2.60 11.83 16.88
N TYR A 222 -2.91 11.92 15.58
CA TYR A 222 -4.14 12.52 15.07
C TYR A 222 -4.90 11.53 14.17
N MET A 223 -6.23 11.49 14.32
CA MET A 223 -7.10 10.66 13.47
C MET A 223 -7.93 11.57 12.55
N PRO A 224 -7.71 11.53 11.24
CA PRO A 224 -8.44 12.33 10.26
C PRO A 224 -9.95 12.16 10.27
N SER A 225 -10.66 13.26 10.06
CA SER A 225 -12.09 13.32 9.80
C SER A 225 -12.39 13.83 8.40
N ILE A 226 -13.58 13.51 7.86
CA ILE A 226 -14.00 13.96 6.52
C ILE A 226 -14.18 15.48 6.40
N SER A 227 -14.33 16.18 7.53
CA SER A 227 -14.38 17.65 7.56
C SER A 227 -13.01 18.31 7.61
N ASP A 228 -11.95 17.53 7.80
CA ASP A 228 -10.61 18.10 7.94
C ASP A 228 -10.09 18.58 6.60
N THR A 229 -9.38 19.70 6.65
CA THR A 229 -8.71 20.28 5.49
C THR A 229 -7.45 20.96 5.98
N TRP A 230 -6.32 20.64 5.35
CA TRP A 230 -5.01 21.15 5.71
C TRP A 230 -4.46 21.99 4.57
N ASN A 231 -4.19 23.27 4.85
CA ASN A 231 -3.51 24.14 3.91
C ASN A 231 -2.03 23.75 3.86
N LEU A 232 -1.55 23.35 2.68
CA LEU A 232 -0.14 23.04 2.45
C LEU A 232 0.62 24.24 1.89
N PHE A 233 0.00 25.00 0.98
CA PHE A 233 0.58 26.18 0.34
C PHE A 233 -0.41 27.33 0.22
N SER A 234 0.09 28.55 0.26
CA SER A 234 -0.59 29.76 -0.24
C SER A 234 0.31 30.45 -1.26
N ALA A 235 -0.20 30.73 -2.46
CA ALA A 235 0.57 31.46 -3.48
C ALA A 235 -0.33 32.23 -4.45
N SER A 236 0.14 33.37 -4.97
CA SER A 236 -0.58 34.13 -5.99
C SER A 236 -0.77 33.34 -7.30
N THR A 237 0.16 32.43 -7.61
CA THR A 237 0.04 31.48 -8.71
C THR A 237 0.54 30.11 -8.28
N VAL A 238 -0.27 29.08 -8.53
CA VAL A 238 0.09 27.68 -8.34
C VAL A 238 0.15 27.00 -9.71
N SER A 239 1.21 26.24 -9.95
CA SER A 239 1.37 25.43 -11.16
C SER A 239 1.96 24.06 -10.83
N GLY A 240 1.81 23.11 -11.74
CA GLY A 240 2.24 21.72 -11.51
C GLY A 240 1.32 20.95 -10.57
N ALA A 241 1.73 19.73 -10.21
CA ALA A 241 1.00 18.85 -9.31
C ALA A 241 1.99 17.86 -8.67
N PHE A 242 1.61 17.30 -7.53
CA PHE A 242 2.30 16.13 -6.99
C PHE A 242 2.10 14.93 -7.91
N SER A 243 3.14 14.15 -8.15
CA SER A 243 3.08 12.92 -8.95
C SER A 243 2.43 11.76 -8.20
N ALA A 244 2.42 11.81 -6.86
CA ALA A 244 1.82 10.81 -5.99
C ALA A 244 1.48 11.42 -4.62
N ILE A 245 0.48 10.84 -3.96
CA ILE A 245 0.19 11.06 -2.54
C ILE A 245 0.42 9.72 -1.84
N ASN A 246 1.42 9.67 -0.96
CA ASN A 246 1.75 8.51 -0.15
C ASN A 246 1.22 8.75 1.26
N VAL A 247 0.64 7.73 1.89
CA VAL A 247 0.10 7.83 3.25
C VAL A 247 0.73 6.74 4.11
N ALA A 248 1.28 7.13 5.25
CA ALA A 248 1.87 6.20 6.22
C ALA A 248 1.15 6.29 7.57
N GLY A 249 0.92 5.13 8.19
CA GLY A 249 0.41 5.05 9.57
C GLY A 249 -1.06 5.42 9.77
N ALA A 250 -1.87 5.52 8.69
CA ALA A 250 -3.30 5.77 8.79
C ALA A 250 -4.11 4.84 7.88
N THR A 251 -5.22 4.34 8.42
CA THR A 251 -6.27 3.65 7.68
C THR A 251 -7.50 4.53 7.63
N PHE A 252 -8.05 4.76 6.44
CA PHE A 252 -9.29 5.53 6.30
C PHE A 252 -10.52 4.62 6.28
N GLY A 253 -11.70 5.21 6.48
CA GLY A 253 -12.96 4.49 6.30
C GLY A 253 -13.14 3.99 4.86
N ALA A 254 -14.09 3.09 4.66
CA ALA A 254 -14.41 2.61 3.32
C ALA A 254 -14.69 3.77 2.36
N GLY A 255 -14.07 3.71 1.17
CA GLY A 255 -14.21 4.74 0.15
C GLY A 255 -13.67 6.11 0.53
N GLN A 256 -12.72 6.21 1.47
CA GLN A 256 -12.07 7.48 1.80
C GLN A 256 -10.63 7.50 1.30
N ALA A 257 -10.24 8.61 0.68
CA ALA A 257 -8.89 8.81 0.14
C ALA A 257 -8.43 10.26 0.39
N LEU A 258 -7.14 10.46 0.61
CA LEU A 258 -6.58 11.80 0.65
C LEU A 258 -6.40 12.34 -0.76
N ASN A 259 -6.82 13.58 -0.98
CA ASN A 259 -6.64 14.28 -2.23
C ASN A 259 -6.20 15.73 -2.01
N VAL A 260 -5.65 16.33 -3.06
CA VAL A 260 -5.23 17.72 -3.06
C VAL A 260 -6.10 18.53 -4.03
N ARG A 261 -6.50 19.72 -3.60
CA ARG A 261 -7.23 20.68 -4.44
C ARG A 261 -6.63 22.07 -4.36
N SER A 262 -6.87 22.87 -5.39
CA SER A 262 -6.59 24.30 -5.38
C SER A 262 -7.86 25.10 -5.14
N VAL A 263 -7.83 26.03 -4.19
CA VAL A 263 -8.99 26.87 -3.82
C VAL A 263 -8.58 28.33 -3.85
N PRO A 264 -9.32 29.23 -4.52
CA PRO A 264 -9.08 30.66 -4.44
C PRO A 264 -9.22 31.18 -3.00
N SER A 265 -8.30 32.04 -2.58
CA SER A 265 -8.28 32.65 -1.25
C SER A 265 -7.81 34.11 -1.34
N GLY A 266 -8.76 35.02 -1.57
CA GLY A 266 -8.44 36.43 -1.79
C GLY A 266 -7.62 36.64 -3.07
N GLY A 267 -6.44 37.25 -2.93
CA GLY A 267 -5.48 37.41 -4.03
C GLY A 267 -4.63 36.17 -4.34
N ASP A 268 -4.69 35.16 -3.48
CA ASP A 268 -3.89 33.94 -3.57
C ASP A 268 -4.74 32.71 -3.91
N THR A 269 -4.05 31.60 -4.16
CA THR A 269 -4.59 30.25 -4.30
C THR A 269 -4.01 29.38 -3.20
N LEU A 270 -4.89 28.73 -2.42
CA LEU A 270 -4.52 27.71 -1.46
C LEU A 270 -4.41 26.36 -2.13
N VAL A 271 -3.38 25.60 -1.77
CA VAL A 271 -3.29 24.16 -2.05
C VAL A 271 -3.66 23.43 -0.78
N GLN A 272 -4.76 22.69 -0.82
CA GLN A 272 -5.32 22.03 0.35
C GLN A 272 -5.27 20.52 0.19
N LEU A 273 -4.74 19.85 1.20
CA LEU A 273 -4.98 18.42 1.43
C LEU A 273 -6.33 18.26 2.12
N PHE A 274 -7.13 17.31 1.69
CA PHE A 274 -8.40 16.98 2.33
C PHE A 274 -8.70 15.49 2.21
N LEU A 275 -9.51 14.98 3.13
CA LEU A 275 -10.05 13.64 3.02
C LEU A 275 -11.30 13.69 2.13
N GLU A 276 -11.25 12.99 1.00
CA GLU A 276 -12.34 12.89 0.05
C GLU A 276 -13.17 11.63 0.31
N GLN A 277 -14.50 11.79 0.30
CA GLN A 277 -15.41 10.66 0.25
C GLN A 277 -15.62 10.27 -1.21
N GLN A 278 -15.32 9.02 -1.52
CA GLN A 278 -15.46 8.43 -2.84
C GLN A 278 -16.51 7.31 -2.81
N LEU A 279 -17.00 6.99 -4.01
CA LEU A 279 -17.82 5.81 -4.25
C LEU A 279 -16.95 4.55 -4.22
N VAL A 280 -17.57 3.41 -3.93
CA VAL A 280 -16.95 2.08 -3.99
C VAL A 280 -17.79 1.19 -4.87
N LEU A 281 -17.14 0.44 -5.76
CA LEU A 281 -17.82 -0.63 -6.49
C LEU A 281 -17.78 -1.89 -5.63
N GLN A 282 -18.95 -2.33 -5.16
CA GLN A 282 -19.07 -3.59 -4.42
C GLN A 282 -19.43 -4.71 -5.39
N VAL A 283 -18.71 -5.83 -5.30
CA VAL A 283 -18.88 -6.99 -6.20
C VAL A 283 -19.06 -8.23 -5.34
N ASP A 284 -20.24 -8.85 -5.38
CA ASP A 284 -20.47 -10.14 -4.75
C ASP A 284 -20.10 -11.25 -5.74
N ARG A 285 -19.04 -12.01 -5.42
CA ARG A 285 -18.52 -13.09 -6.24
C ARG A 285 -19.50 -14.25 -6.40
N ALA A 286 -20.31 -14.52 -5.38
CA ALA A 286 -21.21 -15.68 -5.37
C ALA A 286 -22.43 -15.43 -6.24
N THR A 287 -22.92 -14.20 -6.27
CA THR A 287 -24.13 -13.83 -7.02
C THR A 287 -23.85 -13.09 -8.33
N GLY A 288 -22.61 -12.62 -8.54
CA GLY A 288 -22.22 -11.75 -9.65
C GLY A 288 -22.81 -10.34 -9.56
N VAL A 289 -23.47 -10.01 -8.44
CA VAL A 289 -24.13 -8.71 -8.25
C VAL A 289 -23.08 -7.62 -8.03
N VAL A 290 -23.20 -6.55 -8.80
CA VAL A 290 -22.36 -5.36 -8.67
C VAL A 290 -23.20 -4.19 -8.20
N SER A 291 -22.68 -3.39 -7.27
CA SER A 291 -23.34 -2.17 -6.79
C SER A 291 -22.38 -1.00 -6.70
N ILE A 292 -22.86 0.20 -7.03
CA ILE A 292 -22.18 1.46 -6.74
C ILE A 292 -22.67 1.93 -5.38
N THR A 293 -21.77 1.94 -4.40
CA THR A 293 -22.09 2.27 -3.01
C THR A 293 -21.36 3.53 -2.59
N ASN A 294 -22.06 4.45 -1.92
CA ASN A 294 -21.43 5.49 -1.12
C ASN A 294 -21.37 5.01 0.34
N PRO A 295 -20.22 4.52 0.82
CA PRO A 295 -20.09 4.01 2.19
C PRO A 295 -20.03 5.13 3.25
N GLY A 296 -19.88 6.39 2.84
CA GLY A 296 -19.74 7.53 3.72
C GLY A 296 -21.06 8.10 4.25
N SER A 297 -20.95 9.25 4.93
CA SER A 297 -22.09 10.03 5.41
C SER A 297 -22.38 11.28 4.57
N THR A 298 -21.42 11.71 3.74
CA THR A 298 -21.54 12.87 2.84
C THR A 298 -21.93 12.43 1.44
N GLY A 299 -22.73 13.23 0.74
CA GLY A 299 -23.12 12.95 -0.64
C GLY A 299 -21.94 13.05 -1.60
N VAL A 300 -21.84 12.12 -2.55
CA VAL A 300 -20.84 12.15 -3.63
C VAL A 300 -21.54 12.50 -4.94
N VAL A 301 -21.04 13.54 -5.60
CA VAL A 301 -21.57 14.01 -6.88
C VAL A 301 -20.91 13.24 -8.01
N LEU A 302 -21.70 12.83 -9.00
CA LEU A 302 -21.20 12.25 -10.23
C LEU A 302 -22.03 12.65 -11.45
N ASP A 303 -21.39 12.75 -12.60
CA ASP A 303 -22.00 12.98 -13.92
C ASP A 303 -21.67 11.87 -14.94
N GLY A 304 -20.92 10.84 -14.52
CA GLY A 304 -20.62 9.69 -15.33
C GLY A 304 -19.96 8.58 -14.51
N TYR A 305 -20.08 7.34 -14.97
CA TYR A 305 -19.33 6.21 -14.42
C TYR A 305 -18.96 5.17 -15.49
N SER A 306 -17.94 4.38 -15.18
CA SER A 306 -17.39 3.31 -16.01
C SER A 306 -16.95 2.16 -15.11
N VAL A 307 -17.61 1.01 -15.26
CA VAL A 307 -17.13 -0.27 -14.73
C VAL A 307 -16.46 -0.99 -15.90
N ARG A 308 -15.18 -1.32 -15.80
CA ARG A 308 -14.43 -1.97 -16.89
C ARG A 308 -13.86 -3.29 -16.45
N SER A 309 -13.77 -4.21 -17.40
CA SER A 309 -13.20 -5.54 -17.25
C SER A 309 -12.27 -5.81 -18.45
N PRO A 310 -10.95 -5.74 -18.29
CA PRO A 310 -9.99 -6.12 -19.31
C PRO A 310 -10.20 -7.55 -19.87
N ASN A 311 -10.68 -8.47 -19.05
CA ASN A 311 -10.90 -9.88 -19.40
C ASN A 311 -12.30 -10.16 -19.99
N GLY A 312 -13.18 -9.16 -20.10
CA GLY A 312 -14.50 -9.33 -20.69
C GLY A 312 -15.52 -10.00 -19.76
N SER A 313 -15.36 -9.87 -18.45
CA SER A 313 -16.15 -10.46 -17.37
C SER A 313 -17.52 -9.80 -17.16
N LEU A 314 -17.97 -8.86 -18.00
CA LEU A 314 -19.23 -8.13 -17.80
C LEU A 314 -20.38 -8.68 -18.67
N SER A 315 -21.55 -8.86 -18.05
CA SER A 315 -22.78 -9.27 -18.73
C SER A 315 -23.74 -8.09 -18.91
N GLN A 316 -24.04 -7.76 -20.17
CA GLN A 316 -25.02 -6.70 -20.48
C GLN A 316 -26.45 -7.10 -20.16
N GLY A 317 -26.79 -8.39 -20.29
CA GLY A 317 -28.17 -8.85 -20.11
C GLY A 317 -28.68 -8.76 -18.68
N GLY A 318 -27.77 -8.72 -17.69
CA GLY A 318 -28.09 -8.55 -16.28
C GLY A 318 -27.98 -7.11 -15.77
N TRP A 319 -27.67 -6.14 -16.64
CA TRP A 319 -27.37 -4.78 -16.24
C TRP A 319 -28.62 -3.97 -15.92
N ASN A 320 -28.67 -3.43 -14.71
CA ASN A 320 -29.67 -2.49 -14.22
C ASN A 320 -29.05 -1.07 -14.13
N PRO A 321 -29.07 -0.28 -15.22
CA PRO A 321 -28.39 1.01 -15.27
C PRO A 321 -28.98 2.03 -14.28
N LEU A 322 -28.16 2.99 -13.84
CA LEU A 322 -28.58 4.15 -13.05
C LEU A 322 -29.67 4.97 -13.75
N ALA A 323 -29.67 5.04 -15.09
CA ALA A 323 -30.74 5.68 -15.86
C ALA A 323 -32.14 5.14 -15.51
N SER A 324 -32.23 3.86 -15.17
CA SER A 324 -33.49 3.19 -14.80
C SER A 324 -33.84 3.36 -13.32
N GLN A 325 -32.87 3.71 -12.47
CA GLN A 325 -33.02 3.81 -11.01
C GLN A 325 -33.18 5.25 -10.53
N ILE A 326 -32.46 6.20 -11.15
CA ILE A 326 -32.36 7.60 -10.72
C ILE A 326 -33.16 8.54 -11.65
N GLY A 327 -33.39 8.14 -12.90
CA GLY A 327 -34.29 8.83 -13.84
C GLY A 327 -33.59 9.57 -15.00
N SER A 328 -34.33 10.49 -15.63
CA SER A 328 -33.96 11.13 -16.90
C SER A 328 -32.67 11.94 -16.82
N GLY A 329 -31.75 11.74 -17.76
CA GLY A 329 -30.51 12.51 -17.91
C GLY A 329 -29.28 11.63 -18.13
N TRP A 330 -29.30 10.42 -17.57
CA TRP A 330 -28.31 9.38 -17.84
C TRP A 330 -28.53 8.74 -19.21
N THR A 331 -27.45 8.39 -19.89
CA THR A 331 -27.46 7.68 -21.18
C THR A 331 -26.36 6.62 -21.16
N GLU A 332 -26.71 5.41 -21.59
CA GLU A 332 -25.77 4.31 -21.76
C GLU A 332 -24.73 4.64 -22.84
N ALA A 333 -23.45 4.39 -22.55
CA ALA A 333 -22.34 4.72 -23.43
C ALA A 333 -21.56 3.46 -23.82
N ASN A 334 -21.93 2.86 -24.95
CA ASN A 334 -21.28 1.70 -25.57
C ASN A 334 -21.06 0.53 -24.59
N PRO A 335 -22.13 -0.03 -23.98
CA PRO A 335 -21.99 -1.21 -23.13
C PRO A 335 -21.43 -2.39 -23.93
N SER A 336 -20.52 -3.13 -23.30
CA SER A 336 -19.80 -4.27 -23.87
C SER A 336 -19.46 -5.26 -22.76
N ALA A 337 -18.93 -6.44 -23.13
CA ALA A 337 -18.40 -7.36 -22.13
C ALA A 337 -17.18 -6.80 -21.37
N SER A 338 -16.54 -5.77 -21.93
CA SER A 338 -15.37 -5.11 -21.33
C SER A 338 -15.68 -3.82 -20.58
N ALA A 339 -16.89 -3.27 -20.72
CA ALA A 339 -17.24 -2.00 -20.08
C ALA A 339 -18.75 -1.80 -19.99
N LEU A 340 -19.23 -1.38 -18.81
CA LEU A 340 -20.57 -0.84 -18.59
C LEU A 340 -20.42 0.62 -18.18
N ASN A 341 -20.93 1.53 -19.00
CA ASN A 341 -20.74 2.96 -18.81
C ASN A 341 -22.06 3.71 -18.94
N GLU A 342 -22.28 4.70 -18.10
CA GLU A 342 -23.31 5.71 -18.31
C GLU A 342 -22.73 7.10 -18.09
N ILE A 343 -23.26 8.05 -18.85
CA ILE A 343 -22.91 9.47 -18.75
C ILE A 343 -24.17 10.30 -18.66
N ILE A 344 -24.08 11.44 -17.98
CA ILE A 344 -25.05 12.50 -18.04
C ILE A 344 -24.57 13.51 -19.09
N ASN A 345 -25.40 13.77 -20.10
CA ASN A 345 -25.07 14.79 -21.09
C ASN A 345 -25.37 16.21 -20.55
N GLY A 346 -24.42 17.13 -20.71
CA GLY A 346 -24.56 18.55 -20.31
C GLY A 346 -23.96 18.86 -18.94
N SER A 347 -24.41 19.93 -18.29
CA SER A 347 -23.89 20.38 -16.97
C SER A 347 -24.66 19.81 -15.77
N ASN A 348 -25.38 18.71 -15.98
CA ASN A 348 -26.20 18.06 -14.95
C ASN A 348 -25.36 17.03 -14.17
N ALA A 349 -25.71 16.80 -12.91
CA ALA A 349 -25.07 15.80 -12.07
C ALA A 349 -26.07 15.18 -11.09
N THR A 350 -25.75 13.98 -10.61
CA THR A 350 -26.48 13.27 -9.57
C THR A 350 -25.67 13.30 -8.29
N THR A 351 -26.32 13.30 -7.13
CA THR A 351 -25.66 13.07 -5.84
C THR A 351 -26.11 11.73 -5.26
N ILE A 352 -25.16 10.83 -5.00
CA ILE A 352 -25.41 9.61 -4.24
C ILE A 352 -25.24 9.96 -2.76
N GLY A 353 -26.34 9.95 -2.01
CA GLY A 353 -26.32 10.22 -0.57
C GLY A 353 -25.46 9.23 0.21
N GLY A 354 -24.97 9.63 1.39
CA GLY A 354 -24.23 8.74 2.27
C GLY A 354 -25.03 7.49 2.65
N GLY A 355 -24.38 6.32 2.63
CA GLY A 355 -24.99 5.02 2.90
C GLY A 355 -25.89 4.48 1.78
N VAL A 356 -26.04 5.19 0.66
CA VAL A 356 -26.87 4.76 -0.47
C VAL A 356 -26.08 3.82 -1.37
N SER A 357 -26.75 2.76 -1.84
CA SER A 357 -26.22 1.79 -2.78
C SER A 357 -27.20 1.62 -3.95
N PHE A 358 -26.66 1.61 -5.18
CA PHE A 358 -27.39 1.33 -6.41
C PHE A 358 -26.94 0.00 -6.98
N ASN A 359 -27.87 -0.92 -7.16
CA ASN A 359 -27.62 -2.26 -7.65
C ASN A 359 -27.58 -2.25 -9.18
N LEU A 360 -26.41 -2.50 -9.77
CA LEU A 360 -26.20 -2.60 -11.21
C LEU A 360 -26.59 -3.97 -11.79
N GLY A 361 -27.02 -4.91 -10.94
CA GLY A 361 -27.46 -6.25 -11.31
C GLY A 361 -26.34 -7.29 -11.30
N GLY A 362 -26.69 -8.52 -11.67
CA GLY A 362 -25.77 -9.66 -11.80
C GLY A 362 -24.89 -9.54 -13.04
N VAL A 363 -24.04 -8.50 -13.08
CA VAL A 363 -23.25 -8.14 -14.25
C VAL A 363 -21.84 -8.69 -14.22
N TYR A 364 -21.33 -9.13 -13.06
CA TYR A 364 -20.01 -9.75 -12.98
C TYR A 364 -20.12 -11.26 -13.23
N ASN A 365 -19.55 -11.70 -14.34
CA ASN A 365 -19.54 -13.09 -14.79
C ASN A 365 -18.17 -13.39 -15.43
N PRO A 366 -17.12 -13.55 -14.62
CA PRO A 366 -15.79 -13.86 -15.13
C PRO A 366 -15.81 -15.21 -15.86
N ALA A 367 -15.06 -15.30 -16.96
CA ALA A 367 -14.84 -16.59 -17.61
C ALA A 367 -14.14 -17.54 -16.63
N ALA A 368 -14.39 -18.85 -16.79
CA ALA A 368 -13.62 -19.85 -16.07
C ALA A 368 -12.12 -19.60 -16.35
N PRO A 369 -11.26 -19.65 -15.32
CA PRO A 369 -9.83 -19.46 -15.53
C PRO A 369 -9.32 -20.51 -16.51
N THR A 370 -8.31 -20.15 -17.30
CA THR A 370 -7.69 -21.05 -18.30
C THR A 370 -6.31 -21.54 -17.87
N GLU A 371 -5.74 -20.94 -16.82
CA GLU A 371 -4.50 -21.34 -16.18
C GLU A 371 -4.59 -21.16 -14.66
N PHE A 372 -3.82 -21.96 -13.92
CA PHE A 372 -3.73 -21.91 -12.47
C PHE A 372 -3.08 -20.60 -11.98
N GLY A 373 -3.69 -19.96 -10.97
CA GLY A 373 -3.23 -18.69 -10.41
C GLY A 373 -3.64 -17.45 -11.21
N ALA A 374 -4.31 -17.60 -12.36
CA ALA A 374 -4.83 -16.46 -13.11
C ALA A 374 -5.89 -15.71 -12.26
N PRO A 375 -5.78 -14.37 -12.13
CA PRO A 375 -6.78 -13.58 -11.43
C PRO A 375 -8.10 -13.63 -12.20
N SER A 376 -9.16 -14.04 -11.51
CA SER A 376 -10.54 -13.94 -12.03
C SER A 376 -11.11 -12.52 -11.86
N GLU A 377 -10.58 -11.77 -10.90
CA GLU A 377 -10.97 -10.42 -10.53
C GLU A 377 -10.21 -9.37 -11.35
N ASP A 378 -10.92 -8.64 -12.20
CA ASP A 378 -10.29 -7.69 -13.11
C ASP A 378 -11.05 -6.36 -13.24
N LEU A 379 -12.13 -6.19 -12.46
CA LEU A 379 -12.92 -4.97 -12.53
C LEU A 379 -12.13 -3.76 -12.05
N THR A 380 -12.27 -2.68 -12.82
CA THR A 380 -11.86 -1.33 -12.43
C THR A 380 -13.08 -0.42 -12.45
N PHE A 381 -13.10 0.54 -11.52
CA PHE A 381 -14.21 1.47 -11.39
C PHE A 381 -13.73 2.91 -11.47
N GLN A 382 -14.37 3.68 -12.34
CA GLN A 382 -14.14 5.10 -12.48
C GLN A 382 -15.47 5.85 -12.50
N TYR A 383 -15.48 7.04 -11.93
CA TYR A 383 -16.59 7.98 -12.08
C TYR A 383 -16.07 9.39 -12.30
N THR A 384 -16.92 10.27 -12.83
CA THR A 384 -16.61 11.67 -13.06
C THR A 384 -17.55 12.54 -12.26
N ALA A 385 -17.11 13.74 -11.91
CA ALA A 385 -17.93 14.78 -11.31
C ALA A 385 -17.76 16.09 -12.11
N PRO A 386 -18.75 17.00 -12.10
CA PRO A 386 -18.66 18.24 -12.86
C PRO A 386 -17.38 19.02 -12.56
N GLY A 387 -16.62 19.33 -13.62
CA GLY A 387 -15.36 20.07 -13.50
C GLY A 387 -14.19 19.27 -12.91
N SER A 388 -14.40 17.99 -12.58
CA SER A 388 -13.36 17.06 -12.12
C SER A 388 -12.95 16.11 -13.25
N GLY A 389 -11.73 15.59 -13.17
CA GLY A 389 -11.29 14.50 -14.05
C GLY A 389 -11.91 13.15 -13.67
N ASN A 390 -11.42 12.09 -14.30
CA ASN A 390 -11.79 10.72 -13.92
C ASN A 390 -11.27 10.41 -12.51
N ILE A 391 -12.17 10.09 -11.59
CA ILE A 391 -11.84 9.59 -10.26
C ILE A 391 -11.81 8.07 -10.36
N THR A 392 -10.64 7.47 -10.08
CA THR A 392 -10.53 6.01 -9.97
C THR A 392 -10.84 5.62 -8.54
N ALA A 393 -11.87 4.79 -8.37
CA ALA A 393 -12.38 4.38 -7.07
C ALA A 393 -12.11 2.91 -6.80
N THR A 394 -12.16 2.57 -5.51
CA THR A 394 -11.91 1.20 -5.03
C THR A 394 -12.99 0.25 -5.51
N VAL A 395 -12.56 -0.94 -5.93
CA VAL A 395 -13.41 -2.12 -6.13
C VAL A 395 -13.24 -3.03 -4.91
N SER A 396 -14.35 -3.40 -4.29
CA SER A 396 -14.41 -4.23 -3.10
C SER A 396 -15.17 -5.50 -3.43
N TYR A 397 -14.47 -6.63 -3.45
CA TYR A 397 -15.07 -7.93 -3.75
C TYR A 397 -15.41 -8.66 -2.45
N THR A 398 -16.64 -9.17 -2.36
CA THR A 398 -17.17 -9.95 -1.23
C THR A 398 -17.74 -11.29 -1.72
N GLY A 399 -18.15 -12.16 -0.80
CA GLY A 399 -18.69 -13.48 -1.13
C GLY A 399 -17.60 -14.49 -1.52
N ALA A 400 -17.92 -15.77 -1.40
CA ALA A 400 -17.02 -16.86 -1.77
C ALA A 400 -16.82 -16.87 -3.29
N GLY A 401 -15.60 -16.58 -3.73
CA GLY A 401 -15.19 -16.78 -5.11
C GLY A 401 -14.69 -18.20 -5.35
N VAL A 402 -14.58 -18.59 -6.63
CA VAL A 402 -13.71 -19.69 -7.00
C VAL A 402 -12.28 -19.23 -6.76
N ILE A 403 -11.62 -19.78 -5.73
CA ILE A 403 -10.22 -19.49 -5.47
C ILE A 403 -9.38 -20.26 -6.48
N ASN A 404 -8.79 -19.58 -7.45
CA ASN A 404 -7.94 -20.21 -8.47
C ASN A 404 -6.49 -20.37 -7.96
N ASP A 405 -6.31 -20.94 -6.77
CA ASP A 405 -5.02 -21.06 -6.10
C ASP A 405 -5.00 -22.24 -5.11
N LEU A 406 -3.82 -22.52 -4.54
CA LEU A 406 -3.69 -23.32 -3.33
C LEU A 406 -4.04 -22.47 -2.10
N VAL A 407 -4.78 -23.07 -1.18
CA VAL A 407 -5.33 -22.40 -0.01
C VAL A 407 -4.86 -23.11 1.26
N LEU A 408 -4.39 -22.33 2.22
CA LEU A 408 -4.23 -22.75 3.60
C LEU A 408 -5.46 -22.30 4.39
N TYR A 409 -6.35 -23.23 4.70
CA TYR A 409 -7.43 -23.00 5.66
C TYR A 409 -6.89 -23.10 7.08
N VAL A 410 -7.29 -22.19 7.96
CA VAL A 410 -6.94 -22.21 9.37
C VAL A 410 -8.21 -21.99 10.18
N ASP A 411 -8.62 -22.99 10.95
CA ASP A 411 -9.74 -22.82 11.89
C ASP A 411 -9.27 -21.95 13.08
N PRO A 412 -9.76 -20.71 13.23
CA PRO A 412 -9.31 -19.80 14.28
C PRO A 412 -9.69 -20.28 15.69
N SER A 413 -10.63 -21.22 15.81
CA SER A 413 -11.09 -21.75 17.09
C SER A 413 -10.26 -22.93 17.60
N THR A 414 -9.69 -23.73 16.69
CA THR A 414 -8.93 -24.94 17.02
C THR A 414 -7.45 -24.86 16.68
N GLY A 415 -7.06 -23.94 15.80
CA GLY A 415 -5.70 -23.88 15.25
C GLY A 415 -5.42 -24.92 14.18
N GLN A 416 -6.42 -25.71 13.78
CA GLN A 416 -6.27 -26.72 12.73
C GLN A 416 -5.98 -26.03 11.38
N ALA A 417 -4.96 -26.49 10.68
CA ALA A 417 -4.61 -26.04 9.34
C ALA A 417 -4.84 -27.13 8.29
N THR A 418 -5.32 -26.76 7.11
CA THR A 418 -5.50 -27.67 5.98
C THR A 418 -5.01 -27.01 4.70
N LEU A 419 -4.06 -27.63 4.02
CA LEU A 419 -3.65 -27.26 2.67
C LEU A 419 -4.63 -27.87 1.67
N ARG A 420 -5.22 -27.08 0.78
CA ARG A 420 -6.16 -27.55 -0.22
C ARG A 420 -5.89 -26.92 -1.58
N ASN A 421 -6.03 -27.70 -2.64
CA ASN A 421 -6.19 -27.15 -3.97
C ASN A 421 -7.65 -26.70 -4.17
N ALA A 422 -7.89 -25.40 -4.13
CA ALA A 422 -9.21 -24.82 -4.37
C ALA A 422 -9.43 -24.45 -5.85
N SER A 423 -8.40 -24.60 -6.68
CA SER A 423 -8.44 -24.27 -8.10
C SER A 423 -9.14 -25.36 -8.93
N PRO A 424 -9.62 -25.04 -10.13
CA PRO A 424 -10.18 -26.03 -11.06
C PRO A 424 -9.11 -26.79 -11.86
N PHE A 425 -7.83 -26.71 -11.47
CA PHE A 425 -6.71 -27.36 -12.16
C PHE A 425 -6.01 -28.35 -11.25
N ASN A 426 -5.58 -29.48 -11.80
CA ASN A 426 -4.56 -30.29 -11.14
C ASN A 426 -3.24 -29.53 -11.19
N VAL A 427 -2.57 -29.42 -10.05
CA VAL A 427 -1.25 -28.81 -9.95
C VAL A 427 -0.31 -29.76 -9.24
N ALA A 428 0.97 -29.69 -9.56
CA ALA A 428 1.98 -30.46 -8.85
C ALA A 428 2.88 -29.51 -8.08
N ILE A 429 3.13 -29.81 -6.80
CA ILE A 429 4.03 -29.04 -5.94
C ILE A 429 5.27 -29.84 -5.58
N GLU A 430 6.36 -29.13 -5.32
CA GLU A 430 7.63 -29.70 -4.85
C GLU A 430 8.15 -29.10 -3.54
N ALA A 431 7.57 -27.97 -3.10
CA ALA A 431 7.86 -27.37 -1.80
C ALA A 431 6.68 -26.55 -1.29
N TYR A 432 6.60 -26.35 0.02
CA TYR A 432 5.78 -25.31 0.62
C TYR A 432 6.42 -24.71 1.88
N THR A 433 5.98 -23.51 2.23
CA THR A 433 6.46 -22.75 3.39
C THR A 433 5.32 -21.94 3.96
N ILE A 434 5.18 -21.98 5.29
CA ILE A 434 4.23 -21.17 6.04
C ILE A 434 5.04 -20.36 7.06
N THR A 435 4.91 -19.03 7.05
CA THR A 435 5.57 -18.13 8.00
C THR A 435 4.56 -17.36 8.82
N SER A 436 4.91 -17.02 10.06
CA SER A 436 4.15 -16.14 10.95
C SER A 436 5.07 -15.05 11.51
N GLU A 437 4.69 -13.78 11.37
CA GLU A 437 5.45 -12.65 11.90
C GLU A 437 5.42 -12.63 13.44
N SER A 438 4.29 -13.00 14.02
CA SER A 438 4.02 -13.11 15.46
C SER A 438 4.56 -14.40 16.07
N SER A 439 5.15 -15.28 15.27
CA SER A 439 5.63 -16.60 15.70
C SER A 439 4.54 -17.49 16.29
N ALA A 440 3.38 -17.56 15.63
CA ALA A 440 2.21 -18.29 16.09
C ALA A 440 2.17 -19.79 15.73
N LEU A 441 3.19 -20.35 15.08
CA LEU A 441 3.16 -21.75 14.61
C LEU A 441 3.50 -22.74 15.73
N ASP A 442 2.67 -23.78 15.88
CA ASP A 442 2.92 -24.91 16.76
C ASP A 442 3.59 -26.06 16.00
N THR A 443 4.92 -26.12 16.08
CA THR A 443 5.69 -27.17 15.40
C THR A 443 5.53 -28.55 16.03
N ALA A 444 4.94 -28.67 17.23
CA ALA A 444 4.71 -29.96 17.88
C ALA A 444 3.32 -30.54 17.55
N ALA A 445 2.37 -29.67 17.17
CA ALA A 445 1.05 -30.06 16.68
C ALA A 445 0.92 -30.04 15.15
N TRP A 446 1.99 -29.64 14.44
CA TRP A 446 2.11 -29.72 12.99
C TRP A 446 2.21 -31.17 12.53
N THR A 447 1.31 -31.58 11.64
CA THR A 447 1.41 -32.84 10.90
C THR A 447 2.03 -32.52 9.54
N SER A 448 3.32 -32.78 9.38
CA SER A 448 4.01 -32.56 8.11
C SER A 448 3.58 -33.60 7.05
N LEU A 449 3.81 -33.32 5.77
CA LEU A 449 3.58 -34.27 4.68
C LEU A 449 4.54 -35.46 4.76
N ASP A 450 5.75 -35.26 5.30
CA ASP A 450 6.67 -36.34 5.67
C ASP A 450 6.07 -37.24 6.76
N ASP A 451 5.59 -36.66 7.87
CA ASP A 451 4.92 -37.40 8.96
C ASP A 451 3.67 -38.15 8.49
N ALA A 452 2.94 -37.56 7.54
CA ALA A 452 1.78 -38.18 6.90
C ALA A 452 2.15 -39.27 5.87
N GLY A 453 3.44 -39.47 5.58
CA GLY A 453 3.94 -40.47 4.63
C GLY A 453 3.57 -40.19 3.18
N VAL A 454 3.32 -38.93 2.82
CA VAL A 454 2.92 -38.52 1.47
C VAL A 454 4.05 -38.82 0.49
N GLU A 455 3.69 -39.37 -0.68
CA GLU A 455 4.64 -39.88 -1.69
C GLU A 455 5.69 -40.87 -1.13
N GLY A 456 5.33 -41.62 -0.08
CA GLY A 456 6.21 -42.59 0.54
C GLY A 456 7.30 -41.97 1.42
N GLY A 457 7.06 -40.77 1.98
CA GLY A 457 8.03 -40.06 2.82
C GLY A 457 9.14 -39.37 2.01
N ALA A 458 8.79 -38.88 0.82
CA ALA A 458 9.73 -38.16 -0.05
C ALA A 458 9.91 -36.68 0.36
N TRP A 459 8.99 -36.16 1.17
CA TRP A 459 9.06 -34.82 1.74
C TRP A 459 10.08 -34.75 2.86
N VAL A 460 10.70 -33.58 3.06
CA VAL A 460 11.68 -33.33 4.10
C VAL A 460 11.35 -32.03 4.81
N GLU A 461 11.24 -32.08 6.13
CA GLU A 461 11.06 -30.89 6.97
C GLU A 461 12.32 -30.00 6.99
N ALA A 462 12.13 -28.70 6.81
CA ALA A 462 13.21 -27.73 6.73
C ALA A 462 13.18 -26.69 7.86
N ASN A 463 13.92 -26.97 8.94
CA ASN A 463 14.15 -26.07 10.07
C ASN A 463 12.85 -25.45 10.65
N PRO A 464 11.91 -26.29 11.14
CA PRO A 464 10.67 -25.80 11.72
C PRO A 464 10.93 -24.96 12.98
N SER A 465 10.17 -23.89 13.13
CA SER A 465 10.17 -22.99 14.29
C SER A 465 8.80 -22.34 14.43
N ALA A 466 8.57 -21.68 15.56
CA ALA A 466 7.33 -20.93 15.77
C ALA A 466 7.08 -19.82 14.72
N ALA A 467 8.13 -19.34 14.04
CA ALA A 467 8.03 -18.33 12.99
C ALA A 467 7.90 -18.92 11.56
N ARG A 468 8.26 -20.19 11.36
CA ARG A 468 8.25 -20.82 10.04
C ARG A 468 8.19 -22.34 10.13
N VAL A 469 7.31 -22.94 9.32
CA VAL A 469 7.39 -24.36 8.92
C VAL A 469 7.58 -24.45 7.41
N SER A 470 8.29 -25.46 6.94
CA SER A 470 8.60 -25.64 5.52
C SER A 470 8.87 -27.10 5.24
N GLU A 471 8.43 -27.57 4.07
CA GLU A 471 8.82 -28.86 3.53
C GLU A 471 9.18 -28.74 2.06
N LEU A 472 10.08 -29.61 1.62
CA LEU A 472 10.49 -29.72 0.23
C LEU A 472 10.78 -31.17 -0.12
N MET A 473 10.70 -31.50 -1.40
CA MET A 473 11.21 -32.77 -1.94
C MET A 473 12.57 -32.57 -2.58
N ASP A 474 13.51 -33.49 -2.31
CA ASP A 474 14.82 -33.53 -2.99
C ASP A 474 14.69 -33.99 -4.46
N SER A 475 13.65 -34.78 -4.74
CA SER A 475 13.27 -35.19 -6.10
C SER A 475 11.83 -35.70 -6.10
N GLY A 476 11.08 -35.43 -7.16
CA GLY A 476 9.69 -35.85 -7.28
C GLY A 476 8.72 -34.68 -7.19
N ILE A 477 7.43 -34.98 -7.30
CA ILE A 477 6.34 -34.01 -7.27
C ILE A 477 5.16 -34.64 -6.54
N THR A 478 4.33 -33.83 -5.91
CA THR A 478 3.04 -34.25 -5.33
C THR A 478 1.94 -33.59 -6.13
N GLU A 479 1.15 -34.38 -6.85
CA GLU A 479 0.00 -33.87 -7.61
C GLU A 479 -1.18 -33.57 -6.68
N LEU A 480 -1.49 -32.30 -6.50
CA LEU A 480 -2.73 -31.84 -5.91
C LEU A 480 -3.82 -31.79 -6.98
N GLY A 481 -4.61 -32.85 -7.05
CA GLY A 481 -5.86 -32.86 -7.82
C GLY A 481 -6.83 -31.78 -7.34
N VAL A 482 -7.84 -31.48 -8.16
CA VAL A 482 -8.90 -30.53 -7.79
C VAL A 482 -9.53 -30.96 -6.45
N HIS A 483 -9.62 -30.05 -5.48
CA HIS A 483 -10.10 -30.30 -4.11
C HIS A 483 -9.24 -31.20 -3.21
N ARG A 484 -8.15 -31.80 -3.70
CA ARG A 484 -7.25 -32.60 -2.85
C ARG A 484 -6.77 -31.75 -1.67
N SER A 485 -6.85 -32.32 -0.48
CA SER A 485 -6.52 -31.65 0.77
C SER A 485 -5.53 -32.46 1.61
N PHE A 486 -4.70 -31.77 2.39
CA PHE A 486 -3.82 -32.35 3.41
C PHE A 486 -4.08 -31.65 4.75
N ASP A 487 -4.38 -32.43 5.78
CA ASP A 487 -4.48 -31.94 7.16
C ASP A 487 -3.07 -31.72 7.71
N LEU A 488 -2.76 -30.48 8.08
CA LEU A 488 -1.47 -30.07 8.64
C LEU A 488 -1.50 -30.02 10.18
N GLY A 489 -2.55 -30.55 10.80
CA GLY A 489 -2.70 -30.62 12.25
C GLY A 489 -3.02 -29.27 12.89
N GLY A 490 -2.87 -29.19 14.21
CA GLY A 490 -3.12 -28.00 15.03
C GLY A 490 -2.03 -26.94 14.90
N LEU A 491 -1.65 -26.60 13.67
CA LEU A 491 -0.47 -25.83 13.32
C LEU A 491 -0.42 -24.42 13.93
N VAL A 492 -1.54 -23.84 14.38
CA VAL A 492 -1.59 -22.43 14.80
C VAL A 492 -2.02 -22.27 16.25
N ASN A 493 -1.17 -21.64 17.06
CA ASN A 493 -1.42 -21.29 18.46
C ASN A 493 -2.17 -19.95 18.60
N GLY A 494 -3.40 -19.85 18.07
CA GLY A 494 -4.40 -18.81 18.33
C GLY A 494 -4.05 -17.33 18.02
N GLY A 495 -5.08 -16.57 17.62
CA GLY A 495 -5.19 -15.11 17.85
C GLY A 495 -4.51 -14.13 16.87
N ALA A 496 -3.50 -14.53 16.10
CA ALA A 496 -2.90 -13.69 15.07
C ALA A 496 -3.23 -14.20 13.65
N GLU A 497 -3.85 -13.35 12.84
CA GLU A 497 -4.19 -13.63 11.44
C GLU A 497 -3.09 -13.11 10.49
N ASP A 498 -1.86 -13.60 10.68
CA ASP A 498 -0.64 -13.04 10.06
C ASP A 498 0.18 -14.04 9.21
N LEU A 499 -0.41 -15.18 8.85
CA LEU A 499 0.30 -16.22 8.12
C LEU A 499 0.53 -15.82 6.66
N VAL A 500 1.70 -16.18 6.16
CA VAL A 500 1.99 -16.17 4.72
C VAL A 500 2.24 -17.60 4.28
N PHE A 501 1.47 -18.06 3.30
CA PHE A 501 1.60 -19.37 2.68
C PHE A 501 2.24 -19.24 1.31
N GLN A 502 3.33 -19.98 1.09
CA GLN A 502 4.03 -20.05 -0.19
C GLN A 502 4.24 -21.50 -0.61
N TYR A 503 4.27 -21.74 -1.91
CA TYR A 503 4.50 -23.05 -2.49
C TYR A 503 5.32 -22.95 -3.77
N LEU A 504 6.00 -24.03 -4.14
CA LEU A 504 6.74 -24.14 -5.39
C LEU A 504 6.04 -25.15 -6.29
N LEU A 505 5.59 -24.70 -7.46
CA LEU A 505 5.05 -25.61 -8.48
C LEU A 505 6.19 -26.40 -9.11
N ALA A 506 5.89 -27.64 -9.50
CA ALA A 506 6.83 -28.55 -10.14
C ALA A 506 7.51 -27.91 -11.35
N GLY A 507 8.85 -27.87 -11.32
CA GLY A 507 9.66 -27.32 -12.41
C GLY A 507 9.71 -25.80 -12.49
N GLU A 508 9.09 -25.07 -11.56
CA GLU A 508 9.29 -23.63 -11.41
C GLU A 508 10.50 -23.34 -10.50
N ALA A 509 11.21 -22.24 -10.76
CA ALA A 509 12.36 -21.83 -9.95
C ALA A 509 11.99 -20.82 -8.85
N ALA A 510 10.78 -20.28 -8.88
CA ALA A 510 10.31 -19.24 -7.97
C ALA A 510 9.05 -19.69 -7.25
N ALA A 511 9.03 -19.55 -5.93
CA ALA A 511 7.85 -19.84 -5.14
C ALA A 511 6.72 -18.84 -5.46
N ARG A 512 5.49 -19.34 -5.46
CA ARG A 512 4.27 -18.55 -5.53
C ARG A 512 3.71 -18.36 -4.12
N THR A 513 3.01 -17.25 -3.92
CA THR A 513 2.28 -17.00 -2.67
C THR A 513 0.84 -17.45 -2.87
N GLY A 514 0.37 -18.39 -2.04
CA GLY A 514 -1.01 -18.85 -2.04
C GLY A 514 -1.91 -18.01 -1.14
N VAL A 515 -3.14 -18.49 -0.95
CA VAL A 515 -4.16 -17.81 -0.16
C VAL A 515 -4.24 -18.41 1.24
N VAL A 516 -4.37 -17.58 2.27
CA VAL A 516 -4.70 -18.01 3.65
C VAL A 516 -6.14 -17.61 3.96
N VAL A 517 -6.94 -18.55 4.45
CA VAL A 517 -8.34 -18.34 4.84
C VAL A 517 -8.52 -18.75 6.31
N TYR A 518 -8.90 -17.80 7.17
CA TYR A 518 -9.13 -18.03 8.60
C TYR A 518 -10.56 -18.54 8.88
N GLU A 519 -10.88 -19.67 8.28
CA GLU A 519 -12.12 -20.42 8.49
C GLU A 519 -11.80 -21.91 8.47
N ALA A 520 -12.64 -22.73 9.12
CA ALA A 520 -12.52 -24.18 9.03
C ALA A 520 -12.64 -24.64 7.57
N ALA A 521 -11.77 -25.56 7.15
CA ALA A 521 -11.78 -26.08 5.79
C ALA A 521 -13.17 -26.68 5.46
N PRO A 522 -13.75 -26.39 4.28
CA PRO A 522 -15.04 -26.95 3.92
C PRO A 522 -14.93 -28.47 3.85
N ALA A 523 -15.84 -29.17 4.53
CA ALA A 523 -15.85 -30.63 4.58
C ALA A 523 -15.74 -31.22 3.16
N GLN A 524 -14.75 -32.08 2.95
CA GLN A 524 -14.65 -32.83 1.70
C GLN A 524 -15.83 -33.80 1.61
N VAL A 525 -16.62 -33.66 0.53
CA VAL A 525 -17.69 -34.61 0.21
C VAL A 525 -17.07 -35.73 -0.59
N LEU A 526 -16.57 -36.76 0.10
CA LEU A 526 -16.07 -37.98 -0.54
C LEU A 526 -17.25 -38.73 -1.17
N LEU A 527 -17.27 -38.82 -2.49
CA LEU A 527 -18.23 -39.64 -3.20
C LEU A 527 -17.79 -41.12 -3.14
N PRO A 528 -18.71 -42.07 -2.91
CA PRO A 528 -18.39 -43.47 -3.08
C PRO A 528 -17.86 -43.75 -4.49
N GLY A 529 -16.62 -44.25 -4.60
CA GLY A 529 -15.97 -44.55 -5.88
C GLY A 529 -15.12 -43.43 -6.48
N ASP A 530 -15.01 -42.27 -5.81
CA ASP A 530 -14.07 -41.19 -6.12
C ASP A 530 -12.73 -41.50 -5.44
N TYR A 531 -11.94 -42.34 -6.13
CA TYR A 531 -10.71 -42.92 -5.64
C TYR A 531 -9.51 -41.97 -5.76
N ASN A 532 -9.61 -40.93 -6.58
CA ASN A 532 -8.59 -39.89 -6.67
C ASN A 532 -8.94 -38.59 -5.90
N ASP A 533 -10.13 -38.54 -5.28
CA ASP A 533 -10.64 -37.41 -4.48
C ASP A 533 -10.71 -36.10 -5.27
N ASP A 534 -11.06 -36.19 -6.56
CA ASP A 534 -11.22 -35.01 -7.44
C ASP A 534 -12.65 -34.42 -7.39
N GLY A 535 -13.53 -35.05 -6.61
CA GLY A 535 -14.93 -34.69 -6.46
C GLY A 535 -15.83 -35.22 -7.58
N THR A 536 -15.30 -36.01 -8.51
CA THR A 536 -16.03 -36.58 -9.65
C THR A 536 -15.65 -38.04 -9.90
N VAL A 537 -16.61 -38.95 -9.76
CA VAL A 537 -16.40 -40.36 -10.09
C VAL A 537 -16.31 -40.55 -11.61
N ASN A 538 -15.10 -40.70 -12.16
CA ASN A 538 -14.81 -40.78 -13.57
C ASN A 538 -13.76 -41.86 -13.92
N ALA A 539 -13.23 -41.84 -15.14
CA ALA A 539 -12.29 -42.86 -15.61
C ALA A 539 -10.91 -42.81 -14.91
N ALA A 540 -10.53 -41.68 -14.32
CA ALA A 540 -9.30 -41.54 -13.53
C ALA A 540 -9.36 -42.38 -12.24
N ASP A 541 -10.51 -42.43 -11.58
CA ASP A 541 -10.71 -43.28 -10.39
C ASP A 541 -10.51 -44.76 -10.67
N TYR A 542 -10.91 -45.20 -11.88
CA TYR A 542 -10.68 -46.58 -12.31
C TYR A 542 -9.20 -46.92 -12.33
N THR A 543 -8.34 -45.98 -12.76
CA THR A 543 -6.90 -46.22 -12.78
C THR A 543 -6.31 -46.31 -11.38
N VAL A 544 -6.76 -45.45 -10.45
CA VAL A 544 -6.34 -45.52 -9.04
C VAL A 544 -6.73 -46.85 -8.40
N TRP A 545 -7.98 -47.29 -8.59
CA TRP A 545 -8.42 -48.60 -8.12
C TRP A 545 -7.58 -49.73 -8.72
N ARG A 546 -7.32 -49.65 -10.02
CA ARG A 546 -6.63 -50.72 -10.74
C ARG A 546 -5.19 -50.88 -10.29
N ASP A 547 -4.51 -49.77 -10.03
CA ASP A 547 -3.10 -49.77 -9.61
C ASP A 547 -2.94 -50.21 -8.14
N ALA A 548 -3.94 -49.94 -7.31
CA ALA A 548 -3.96 -50.38 -5.91
C ALA A 548 -4.58 -51.77 -5.71
N LEU A 549 -5.11 -52.42 -6.75
CA LEU A 549 -5.83 -53.69 -6.62
C LEU A 549 -4.99 -54.79 -5.93
N GLY A 550 -5.48 -55.29 -4.80
CA GLY A 550 -4.84 -56.35 -4.02
C GLY A 550 -3.89 -55.85 -2.93
N THR A 551 -3.76 -54.53 -2.74
CA THR A 551 -3.04 -53.97 -1.59
C THR A 551 -3.92 -53.92 -0.34
N ALA A 552 -3.29 -53.72 0.82
CA ALA A 552 -4.01 -53.50 2.09
C ALA A 552 -4.39 -52.02 2.32
N THR A 553 -4.14 -51.15 1.33
CA THR A 553 -4.42 -49.72 1.41
C THR A 553 -5.93 -49.48 1.30
N THR A 554 -6.41 -48.40 1.89
CA THR A 554 -7.79 -47.90 1.71
C THR A 554 -7.73 -46.72 0.76
N LEU A 555 -8.59 -46.69 -0.26
CA LEU A 555 -8.67 -45.57 -1.20
C LEU A 555 -9.62 -44.48 -0.68
N PRO A 556 -9.43 -43.21 -1.07
CA PRO A 556 -10.45 -42.17 -0.92
C PRO A 556 -11.79 -42.63 -1.49
N GLY A 557 -12.93 -42.25 -0.90
CA GLY A 557 -14.24 -42.68 -1.40
C GLY A 557 -14.51 -44.20 -1.35
N ASP A 558 -13.62 -45.00 -0.76
CA ASP A 558 -13.83 -46.42 -0.54
C ASP A 558 -14.80 -46.65 0.63
N THR A 559 -15.90 -47.35 0.34
CA THR A 559 -16.95 -47.67 1.31
C THR A 559 -17.02 -49.16 1.60
N SER A 560 -16.12 -49.95 1.02
CA SER A 560 -16.09 -51.39 1.20
C SER A 560 -15.14 -51.80 2.34
N PRO A 561 -15.45 -52.88 3.06
CA PRO A 561 -14.58 -53.36 4.13
C PRO A 561 -13.38 -54.15 3.58
N GLY A 562 -12.16 -53.71 3.91
CA GLY A 562 -10.93 -54.44 3.58
C GLY A 562 -9.86 -53.51 3.00
N GLY A 563 -8.85 -54.11 2.34
CA GLY A 563 -7.99 -53.39 1.40
C GLY A 563 -8.57 -53.46 -0.01
N VAL A 564 -7.97 -52.73 -0.95
CA VAL A 564 -8.48 -52.59 -2.33
C VAL A 564 -8.73 -53.94 -3.01
N ALA A 565 -9.97 -54.21 -3.34
CA ALA A 565 -10.48 -55.46 -3.84
C ALA A 565 -11.43 -55.28 -5.04
N ALA A 566 -11.92 -56.40 -5.58
CA ALA A 566 -12.84 -56.38 -6.71
C ALA A 566 -14.21 -55.77 -6.39
N VAL A 567 -14.58 -55.65 -5.11
CA VAL A 567 -15.84 -55.01 -4.69
C VAL A 567 -15.78 -53.49 -4.92
N ASP A 568 -14.61 -52.88 -4.86
CA ASP A 568 -14.42 -51.44 -5.05
C ASP A 568 -14.71 -51.02 -6.50
N TYR A 569 -14.35 -51.87 -7.47
CA TYR A 569 -14.79 -51.69 -8.86
C TYR A 569 -16.32 -51.56 -8.98
N THR A 570 -17.08 -52.32 -8.19
CA THR A 570 -18.55 -52.24 -8.25
C THR A 570 -19.07 -50.94 -7.63
N VAL A 571 -18.39 -50.41 -6.61
CA VAL A 571 -18.69 -49.10 -6.03
C VAL A 571 -18.43 -48.00 -7.06
N TRP A 572 -17.24 -47.97 -7.67
CA TRP A 572 -16.92 -47.04 -8.76
C TRP A 572 -17.92 -47.13 -9.92
N ALA A 573 -18.16 -48.33 -10.43
CA ALA A 573 -19.06 -48.52 -11.57
C ALA A 573 -20.49 -48.07 -11.26
N SER A 574 -20.94 -48.23 -10.01
CA SER A 574 -22.28 -47.81 -9.58
C SER A 574 -22.44 -46.29 -9.42
N ASN A 575 -21.33 -45.57 -9.22
CA ASN A 575 -21.33 -44.13 -9.03
C ASN A 575 -20.70 -43.35 -10.19
N TYR A 576 -20.30 -44.02 -11.28
CA TYR A 576 -19.69 -43.37 -12.44
C TYR A 576 -20.55 -42.21 -12.97
N GLY A 577 -19.94 -41.02 -13.03
CA GLY A 577 -20.59 -39.76 -13.40
C GLY A 577 -21.16 -38.97 -12.22
N ALA A 578 -21.03 -39.44 -10.98
CA ALA A 578 -21.40 -38.66 -9.80
C ALA A 578 -20.40 -37.51 -9.57
N THR A 579 -20.92 -36.34 -9.19
CA THR A 579 -20.15 -35.13 -8.87
C THR A 579 -20.58 -34.60 -7.51
N ALA A 580 -19.62 -34.21 -6.67
CA ALA A 580 -19.88 -33.69 -5.34
C ALA A 580 -20.58 -32.33 -5.44
N ALA A 581 -21.75 -32.19 -4.82
CA ALA A 581 -22.40 -30.89 -4.69
C ALA A 581 -21.81 -30.16 -3.48
N LEU A 582 -21.34 -28.92 -3.68
CA LEU A 582 -20.93 -28.05 -2.58
C LEU A 582 -22.15 -27.76 -1.70
N SER A 583 -22.22 -28.37 -0.52
CA SER A 583 -23.21 -28.02 0.50
C SER A 583 -22.82 -26.68 1.12
N VAL A 584 -23.46 -25.59 0.69
CA VAL A 584 -23.35 -24.30 1.37
C VAL A 584 -24.05 -24.44 2.73
N ALA A 585 -23.30 -24.25 3.82
CA ALA A 585 -23.88 -24.12 5.15
C ALA A 585 -24.74 -22.85 5.17
N VAL A 586 -26.05 -23.00 4.96
CA VAL A 586 -27.01 -21.92 5.18
C VAL A 586 -27.19 -21.79 6.70
N PRO A 587 -26.91 -20.63 7.31
CA PRO A 587 -27.17 -20.44 8.74
C PRO A 587 -28.64 -20.73 9.05
N GLU A 588 -28.90 -21.67 9.95
CA GLU A 588 -30.25 -22.17 10.19
C GLU A 588 -31.18 -21.03 10.67
N PRO A 589 -32.43 -20.95 10.17
CA PRO A 589 -33.45 -19.97 10.59
C PRO A 589 -33.78 -19.99 12.10
N GLY A 590 -33.32 -21.03 12.83
CA GLY A 590 -33.54 -21.21 14.26
C GLY A 590 -32.91 -20.11 15.13
N ALA A 591 -31.81 -19.49 14.70
CA ALA A 591 -31.17 -18.41 15.44
C ALA A 591 -32.07 -17.17 15.58
N LEU A 592 -32.82 -16.83 14.53
CA LEU A 592 -33.78 -15.73 14.53
C LEU A 592 -35.04 -16.05 15.36
N ALA A 593 -35.50 -17.30 15.34
CA ALA A 593 -36.62 -17.74 16.16
C ALA A 593 -36.28 -17.74 17.67
N GLY A 594 -35.03 -18.09 18.02
CA GLY A 594 -34.53 -18.03 19.40
C GLY A 594 -34.43 -16.59 19.94
N ILE A 595 -33.97 -15.65 19.12
CA ILE A 595 -33.91 -14.22 19.48
C ILE A 595 -35.31 -13.62 19.64
N LEU A 596 -36.26 -13.96 18.75
CA LEU A 596 -37.66 -13.53 18.89
C LEU A 596 -38.32 -14.10 20.15
N ALA A 597 -38.09 -15.39 20.45
CA ALA A 597 -38.61 -16.02 21.66
C ALA A 597 -38.01 -15.41 22.94
N GLY A 598 -36.71 -15.07 22.93
CA GLY A 598 -36.05 -14.38 24.03
C GLY A 598 -36.60 -12.97 24.30
N LEU A 599 -36.86 -12.20 23.24
CA LEU A 599 -37.45 -10.85 23.32
C LEU A 599 -38.91 -10.86 23.81
N LEU A 600 -39.68 -11.89 23.44
CA LEU A 600 -41.06 -12.08 23.92
C LEU A 600 -41.12 -12.52 25.39
N LEU A 601 -40.14 -13.29 25.86
CA LEU A 601 -40.06 -13.69 27.28
C LEU A 601 -39.55 -12.55 28.19
N ALA A 602 -38.71 -11.66 27.68
CA ALA A 602 -38.20 -10.49 28.42
C ALA A 602 -39.26 -9.39 28.62
N SER A 603 -40.19 -9.23 27.68
CA SER A 603 -41.28 -8.25 27.76
C SER A 603 -42.43 -8.68 28.68
N GLY A 604 -42.58 -9.98 28.95
CA GLY A 604 -43.62 -10.52 29.85
C GLY A 604 -43.32 -10.41 31.36
N ARG A 605 -42.09 -10.09 31.78
CA ARG A 605 -41.70 -10.06 33.20
C ARG A 605 -41.80 -8.70 33.91
N ARG A 606 -42.15 -7.61 33.21
CA ARG A 606 -42.37 -6.29 33.82
C ARG A 606 -43.86 -5.99 34.06
N ARG A 607 -44.52 -6.79 34.90
CA ARG A 607 -45.78 -6.39 35.59
C ARG A 607 -46.14 -7.39 36.70
N SER A 608 -45.46 -7.29 37.85
CA SER A 608 -46.12 -7.31 39.17
C SER A 608 -45.10 -7.03 40.28
N ARG A 609 -45.31 -5.92 41.00
CA ARG A 609 -45.41 -5.83 42.47
C ARG A 609 -45.11 -4.39 42.94
N ALA A 610 -46.11 -3.84 43.62
CA ALA A 610 -46.15 -2.76 44.62
C ALA A 610 -45.44 -1.44 44.29
#